data_AF-A0A935YQM5-F1
#
_entry.id   AF-A0A935YQM5-F1
#
_cell.length_a   1.000
_cell.length_b   1.000
_cell.length_c   1.000
_cell.angle_alpha   90.00
_cell.angle_beta   90.00
_cell.angle_gamma   90.00
#
_symmetry.space_group_name_H-M   'P 1'
#
loop_
_entity.id
_entity.type
_entity.pdbx_description
1 polymer ?
#
loop_
_entity_poly.entity_id
_entity_poly.type
_entity_poly.pdbx_seq_one_letter_code
_entity_poly.pdbx_strand_id
1 'polypeptide(L)'
;MDTPTYFLLDPARPDAFRLTRKGREELGPRFARHGFQLDALRTADQIDDAIAAVIAAELRALAPERLAEGETANRIFDLQFATDPLRGVPPQPLHERRAARRAVLRELVRPYLPPPPEPTPGRSGALRRLARAALRAFARWR
;
A
#
# COMPACT_ATOMS: atom_id res chain seq x y z
N MET A 1 -1.97 14.99 -4.09
CA MET A 1 -1.63 15.52 -2.76
C MET A 1 -0.24 15.02 -2.43
N ASP A 2 0.68 15.95 -2.16
CA ASP A 2 2.04 15.61 -1.72
C ASP A 2 2.00 14.89 -0.38
N THR A 3 2.87 13.89 -0.22
CA THR A 3 3.02 13.18 1.06
C THR A 3 3.66 14.17 2.05
N PRO A 4 3.09 14.37 3.26
CA PRO A 4 3.67 15.30 4.22
C PRO A 4 5.11 14.90 4.58
N THR A 5 6.01 15.88 4.64
CA THR A 5 7.39 15.64 5.08
C THR A 5 7.45 15.53 6.61
N TYR A 6 7.55 14.31 7.12
CA TYR A 6 7.65 14.05 8.56
C TYR A 6 9.09 14.11 9.10
N PHE A 7 10.07 13.91 8.23
CA PHE A 7 11.49 13.84 8.58
C PHE A 7 12.32 14.76 7.69
N LEU A 8 13.39 15.30 8.25
CA LEU A 8 14.42 16.07 7.56
C LEU A 8 15.77 15.38 7.79
N LEU A 9 16.61 15.30 6.77
CA LEU A 9 17.99 14.86 6.95
C LEU A 9 18.74 15.83 7.87
N ASP A 10 19.57 15.31 8.76
CA ASP A 10 20.42 16.15 9.60
C ASP A 10 21.66 16.60 8.79
N PRO A 11 21.82 17.90 8.51
CA PRO A 11 22.96 18.38 7.72
C PRO A 11 24.32 18.14 8.41
N ALA A 12 24.34 17.98 9.74
CA ALA A 12 25.54 17.67 10.49
C ALA A 12 25.82 16.15 10.57
N ARG A 13 24.84 15.33 10.22
CA ARG A 13 24.88 13.87 10.34
C ARG A 13 24.12 13.21 9.19
N PRO A 14 24.79 12.84 8.09
CA PRO A 14 24.13 12.31 6.89
C PRO A 14 23.43 10.97 7.10
N ASP A 15 23.75 10.26 8.19
CA ASP A 15 23.12 9.01 8.63
C ASP A 15 21.87 9.23 9.51
N ALA A 16 21.61 10.48 9.90
CA ALA A 16 20.58 10.82 10.88
C ALA A 16 19.48 11.70 10.31
N PHE A 17 18.33 11.67 10.98
CA PHE A 17 17.20 12.53 10.67
C PHE A 17 16.73 13.32 11.90
N ARG A 18 15.96 14.37 11.62
CA ARG A 18 15.18 15.14 12.60
C ARG A 18 13.71 15.09 12.25
N LEU A 19 12.86 15.00 13.27
CA LEU A 19 11.42 15.09 13.09
C LEU A 19 11.00 16.52 12.79
N THR A 20 10.13 16.69 11.80
CA THR A 20 9.39 17.94 11.64
C THR A 20 8.38 18.09 12.78
N ARG A 21 7.89 19.31 13.00
CA ARG A 21 6.79 19.56 13.94
C ARG A 21 5.58 18.68 13.61
N LYS A 22 5.22 18.60 12.33
CA LYS A 22 4.14 17.75 11.83
C LYS A 22 4.38 16.26 12.09
N GLY A 23 5.61 15.79 11.88
CA GLY A 23 6.01 14.42 12.22
C GLY A 23 5.80 14.10 13.70
N ARG A 24 6.19 14.99 14.60
CA ARG A 24 5.95 14.80 16.04
C ARG A 24 4.46 14.78 16.38
N GLU A 25 3.68 15.70 15.84
CA GLU A 25 2.24 15.83 16.14
C GLU A 25 1.42 14.66 15.58
N GLU A 26 1.68 14.22 14.36
CA GLU A 26 0.88 13.19 13.68
C GLU A 26 1.39 11.76 13.94
N LEU A 27 2.71 11.54 13.97
CA LEU A 27 3.28 10.22 14.17
C LEU A 27 3.58 9.93 15.64
N GLY A 28 3.95 10.93 16.45
CA GLY A 28 4.34 10.73 17.84
C GLY A 28 3.31 9.93 18.66
N PRO A 29 2.03 10.37 18.75
CA PRO A 29 1.00 9.63 19.47
C PRO A 29 0.73 8.23 18.90
N ARG A 30 0.87 8.05 17.58
CA ARG A 30 0.68 6.76 16.93
C ARG A 30 1.77 5.77 17.35
N PHE A 31 3.03 6.20 17.32
CA PHE A 31 4.18 5.37 17.72
C PHE A 31 4.18 5.08 19.23
N ALA A 32 3.84 6.08 20.05
CA ALA A 32 3.78 5.93 21.50
C ALA A 32 2.76 4.87 21.95
N ARG A 33 1.60 4.77 21.27
CA ARG A 33 0.59 3.71 21.52
C ARG A 33 1.13 2.29 21.34
N HIS A 34 2.24 2.14 20.61
CA HIS A 34 2.90 0.87 20.34
C HIS A 34 4.26 0.75 21.05
N GLY A 35 4.54 1.62 22.03
CA GLY A 35 5.75 1.55 22.86
C GLY A 35 7.00 2.16 22.23
N PHE A 36 6.87 2.87 21.10
CA PHE A 36 8.01 3.53 20.46
C PHE A 36 8.12 4.99 20.91
N GLN A 37 9.30 5.37 21.41
CA GLN A 37 9.67 6.76 21.59
C GLN A 37 10.24 7.30 20.29
N LEU A 38 9.41 7.98 19.49
CA LEU A 38 9.79 8.46 18.16
C LEU A 38 11.02 9.38 18.20
N ASP A 39 11.12 10.22 19.24
CA ASP A 39 12.28 11.10 19.48
C ASP A 39 13.55 10.37 19.92
N ALA A 40 13.52 9.05 20.14
CA ALA A 40 14.72 8.24 20.40
C ALA A 40 15.30 7.60 19.13
N LEU A 41 14.50 7.53 18.04
CA LEU A 41 14.93 6.98 16.77
C LEU A 41 15.82 8.00 16.02
N ARG A 42 16.91 7.53 15.44
CA ARG A 42 17.95 8.39 14.83
C ARG A 42 18.23 8.08 13.38
N THR A 43 18.07 6.83 12.95
CA THR A 43 18.42 6.38 11.59
C THR A 43 17.19 5.95 10.79
N ALA A 44 17.29 6.01 9.46
CA ALA A 44 16.22 5.56 8.56
C ALA A 44 15.82 4.09 8.81
N ASP A 45 16.78 3.22 9.14
CA ASP A 45 16.50 1.81 9.42
C ASP A 45 15.67 1.64 10.71
N GLN A 46 16.03 2.37 11.77
CA GLN A 46 15.29 2.31 13.05
C GLN A 46 13.84 2.75 12.91
N ILE A 47 13.58 3.77 12.09
CA ILE A 47 12.22 4.23 11.84
C ILE A 47 11.46 3.25 10.94
N ASP A 48 12.10 2.63 9.95
CA ASP A 48 11.47 1.60 9.11
C ASP A 48 11.05 0.37 9.94
N ASP A 49 11.90 -0.08 10.85
CA ASP A 49 11.59 -1.19 11.78
C ASP A 49 10.39 -0.85 12.68
N ALA A 50 10.39 0.37 13.25
CA ALA A 50 9.29 0.84 14.07
C ALA A 50 7.98 0.98 13.26
N ILE A 51 8.06 1.47 12.02
CA ILE A 51 6.92 1.54 11.09
C ILE A 51 6.37 0.15 10.80
N ALA A 52 7.23 -0.82 10.49
CA ALA A 52 6.82 -2.19 10.22
C ALA A 52 6.09 -2.81 11.42
N ALA A 53 6.60 -2.58 12.64
CA ALA A 53 5.96 -3.03 13.87
C ALA A 53 4.60 -2.36 14.12
N VAL A 54 4.49 -1.04 13.90
CA VAL A 54 3.22 -0.30 14.02
C VAL A 54 2.20 -0.80 12.98
N ILE A 55 2.60 -0.96 11.72
CA ILE A 55 1.73 -1.50 10.66
C ILE A 55 1.22 -2.88 11.05
N ALA A 56 2.10 -3.79 11.49
CA ALA A 56 1.71 -5.13 11.90
C ALA A 56 0.75 -5.12 13.10
N ALA A 57 0.99 -4.26 14.09
CA ALA A 57 0.11 -4.13 15.25
C ALA A 57 -1.27 -3.57 14.87
N GLU A 58 -1.33 -2.52 14.07
CA GLU A 58 -2.59 -1.90 13.67
C GLU A 58 -3.40 -2.79 12.72
N LEU A 59 -2.76 -3.52 11.80
CA LEU A 59 -3.45 -4.49 10.95
C LEU A 59 -4.03 -5.65 11.75
N ARG A 60 -3.31 -6.16 12.76
CA ARG A 60 -3.83 -7.22 13.66
C ARG A 60 -5.02 -6.75 14.50
N ALA A 61 -5.08 -5.46 14.82
CA ALA A 61 -6.18 -4.87 15.57
C ALA A 61 -7.41 -4.56 14.70
N LEU A 62 -7.31 -4.62 13.36
CA LEU A 62 -8.45 -4.41 12.48
C LEU A 62 -9.37 -5.63 12.44
N ALA A 63 -10.68 -5.36 12.51
CA ALA A 63 -11.69 -6.36 12.20
C ALA A 63 -11.57 -6.81 10.72
N PRO A 64 -11.83 -8.10 10.40
CA PRO A 64 -11.71 -8.63 9.03
C PRO A 64 -12.51 -7.84 7.98
N GLU A 65 -13.66 -7.30 8.36
CA GLU A 65 -14.54 -6.52 7.49
C GLU A 65 -13.86 -5.20 7.08
N ARG A 66 -13.14 -4.56 8.01
CA ARG A 66 -12.38 -3.32 7.75
C ARG A 66 -11.13 -3.56 6.91
N LEU A 67 -10.58 -4.77 6.94
CA LEU A 67 -9.53 -5.18 6.02
C LEU A 67 -10.08 -5.30 4.59
N ALA A 68 -11.29 -5.83 4.43
CA ALA A 68 -11.96 -5.98 3.13
C ALA A 68 -12.39 -4.63 2.50
N GLU A 69 -12.77 -3.64 3.32
CA GLU A 69 -13.07 -2.26 2.86
C GLU A 69 -11.85 -1.57 2.23
N GLY A 70 -10.63 -2.04 2.54
CA GLY A 70 -9.39 -1.66 1.87
C GLY A 70 -8.87 -0.25 2.18
N GLU A 71 -9.74 0.74 2.40
CA GLU A 71 -9.32 2.12 2.65
C GLU A 71 -8.54 2.28 3.97
N THR A 72 -9.06 1.72 5.06
CA THR A 72 -8.39 1.76 6.38
C THR A 72 -7.05 1.03 6.32
N ALA A 73 -7.02 -0.17 5.73
CA ALA A 73 -5.79 -0.92 5.52
C ALA A 73 -4.78 -0.14 4.65
N ASN A 74 -5.25 0.53 3.60
CA ASN A 74 -4.39 1.39 2.78
C ASN A 74 -3.75 2.51 3.60
N ARG A 75 -4.51 3.22 4.43
CA ARG A 75 -3.98 4.30 5.28
C ARG A 75 -2.95 3.79 6.29
N ILE A 76 -3.13 2.56 6.80
CA ILE A 76 -2.13 1.94 7.67
C ILE A 76 -0.84 1.68 6.89
N PHE A 77 -0.94 1.00 5.75
CA PHE A 77 0.22 0.71 4.90
C PHE A 77 0.88 1.96 4.31
N ASP A 78 0.15 3.05 4.13
CA ASP A 78 0.74 4.32 3.68
C ASP A 78 1.72 4.90 4.72
N LEU A 79 1.82 4.33 5.93
CA LEU A 79 2.89 4.69 6.86
C LEU A 79 4.28 4.24 6.36
N GLN A 80 4.38 3.13 5.60
CA GLN A 80 5.63 2.60 5.04
C GLN A 80 6.36 3.59 4.12
N PHE A 81 5.62 4.61 3.71
CA PHE A 81 5.98 5.61 2.74
C PHE A 81 6.49 6.91 3.36
N ALA A 82 6.46 7.00 4.70
CA ALA A 82 6.87 8.17 5.45
C ALA A 82 8.39 8.43 5.38
N THR A 83 9.17 7.39 5.12
CA THR A 83 10.64 7.41 5.15
C THR A 83 11.29 7.51 3.77
N ASP A 84 10.51 7.42 2.68
CA ASP A 84 10.98 7.60 1.29
C ASP A 84 11.89 8.84 1.11
N PRO A 85 11.58 10.03 1.66
CA PRO A 85 12.46 11.19 1.54
C PRO A 85 13.84 10.98 2.18
N LEU A 86 13.93 10.17 3.24
CA LEU A 86 15.22 9.83 3.89
C LEU A 86 16.07 8.90 3.03
N ARG A 87 15.45 8.17 2.09
CA ARG A 87 16.11 7.26 1.16
C ARG A 87 16.40 7.90 -0.20
N GLY A 88 16.09 9.21 -0.37
CA GLY A 88 16.20 9.89 -1.66
C GLY A 88 15.20 9.39 -2.70
N VAL A 89 14.14 8.70 -2.28
CA VAL A 89 13.07 8.26 -3.18
C VAL A 89 12.21 9.47 -3.52
N PRO A 90 12.02 9.79 -4.82
CA PRO A 90 11.23 10.95 -5.21
C PRO A 90 9.77 10.76 -4.79
N PRO A 91 9.08 11.85 -4.38
CA PRO A 91 7.68 11.78 -4.00
C PRO A 91 6.84 11.31 -5.20
N GLN A 92 6.19 10.16 -5.05
CA GLN A 92 5.25 9.63 -6.03
C GLN A 92 3.81 9.82 -5.57
N PRO A 93 2.83 9.95 -6.48
CA PRO A 93 1.42 9.96 -6.14
C PRO A 93 1.01 8.72 -5.34
N LEU A 94 0.24 8.89 -4.26
CA LEU A 94 -0.18 7.77 -3.39
C LEU A 94 -0.88 6.63 -4.15
N HIS A 95 -1.64 6.92 -5.20
CA HIS A 95 -2.33 5.90 -5.97
C HIS A 95 -1.37 4.96 -6.73
N GLU A 96 -0.27 5.50 -7.27
CA GLU A 96 0.79 4.73 -7.93
C GLU A 96 1.53 3.85 -6.92
N ARG A 97 1.90 4.43 -5.78
CA ARG A 97 2.62 3.70 -4.72
C ARG A 97 1.79 2.55 -4.16
N ARG A 98 0.49 2.77 -3.97
CA ARG A 98 -0.46 1.72 -3.59
C ARG A 98 -0.60 0.66 -4.69
N ALA A 99 -0.58 1.03 -5.96
CA ALA A 99 -0.63 0.09 -7.07
C ALA A 99 0.63 -0.79 -7.12
N ALA A 100 1.82 -0.19 -6.99
CA ALA A 100 3.09 -0.90 -6.91
C ALA A 100 3.11 -1.88 -5.72
N ARG A 101 2.70 -1.44 -4.53
CA ARG A 101 2.57 -2.32 -3.34
C ARG A 101 1.64 -3.50 -3.60
N ARG A 102 0.44 -3.26 -4.17
CA ARG A 102 -0.50 -4.34 -4.49
C ARG A 102 0.07 -5.33 -5.50
N ALA A 103 0.84 -4.86 -6.48
CA ALA A 103 1.52 -5.74 -7.43
C ALA A 103 2.55 -6.64 -6.71
N VAL A 104 3.39 -6.06 -5.85
CA VAL A 104 4.36 -6.82 -5.04
C VAL A 104 3.66 -7.84 -4.14
N LEU A 105 2.63 -7.43 -3.40
CA LEU A 105 1.86 -8.35 -2.55
C LEU A 105 1.21 -9.48 -3.34
N ARG A 106 0.66 -9.18 -4.53
CA ARG A 106 0.08 -10.19 -5.42
C ARG A 106 1.13 -11.22 -5.84
N GLU A 107 2.33 -10.78 -6.21
CA GLU A 107 3.41 -11.69 -6.60
C GLU A 107 3.92 -12.52 -5.41
N LEU A 108 4.03 -11.95 -4.21
CA LEU A 108 4.44 -12.67 -3.00
C LEU A 108 3.42 -13.73 -2.57
N VAL A 109 2.12 -13.44 -2.76
CA VAL A 109 1.04 -14.36 -2.39
C VAL A 109 0.75 -15.37 -3.52
N ARG A 110 1.18 -15.11 -4.76
CA ARG A 110 0.95 -15.97 -5.93
C ARG A 110 1.26 -17.45 -5.71
N PRO A 111 2.37 -17.85 -5.06
CA PRO A 111 2.68 -19.26 -4.80
C PRO A 111 1.69 -19.97 -3.88
N TYR A 112 0.90 -19.21 -3.12
CA TYR A 112 -0.05 -19.72 -2.13
C TYR A 112 -1.51 -19.63 -2.59
N LEU A 113 -1.77 -19.06 -3.77
CA LEU A 113 -3.10 -19.03 -4.35
C LEU A 113 -3.40 -20.39 -5.02
N PRO A 114 -4.63 -20.91 -4.87
CA PRO A 114 -5.04 -22.05 -5.68
C PRO A 114 -4.92 -21.69 -7.17
N PRO A 115 -4.57 -22.66 -8.04
CA PRO A 115 -4.51 -22.41 -9.47
C PRO A 115 -5.85 -21.82 -9.94
N PRO A 116 -5.82 -20.85 -10.88
CA PRO A 116 -7.06 -20.30 -11.42
C PRO A 116 -7.91 -21.46 -11.93
N PRO A 117 -9.25 -21.43 -11.74
CA PRO A 117 -10.10 -22.49 -12.23
C PRO A 117 -9.84 -22.68 -13.72
N GLU A 118 -9.59 -23.93 -14.13
CA GLU A 118 -9.36 -24.21 -15.54
C GLU A 118 -10.52 -23.61 -16.35
N PRO A 119 -10.23 -22.91 -17.46
CA PRO A 119 -11.26 -22.33 -18.29
C PRO A 119 -12.15 -23.48 -18.76
N THR A 120 -13.38 -23.55 -18.22
CA THR A 120 -14.30 -24.65 -18.51
C THR A 120 -14.48 -24.74 -20.02
N PRO A 121 -14.03 -25.81 -20.69
CA PRO A 121 -14.19 -25.94 -22.13
C PRO A 121 -15.69 -25.98 -22.44
N GLY A 122 -16.21 -24.90 -23.01
CA GLY A 122 -17.64 -24.77 -23.36
C GLY A 122 -18.26 -23.39 -23.13
N ARG A 123 -17.88 -22.66 -22.07
CA ARG A 123 -18.49 -21.35 -21.75
C ARG A 123 -18.04 -20.21 -22.69
N SER A 124 -16.77 -20.20 -23.11
CA SER A 124 -16.25 -19.22 -24.06
C SER A 124 -16.83 -19.37 -25.48
N GLY A 125 -17.23 -20.60 -25.87
CA GLY A 125 -17.86 -20.86 -27.17
C GLY A 125 -19.32 -20.38 -27.22
N ALA A 126 -20.06 -20.47 -26.13
CA ALA A 126 -21.44 -19.99 -26.04
C ALA A 126 -21.50 -18.44 -26.08
N LEU A 127 -20.65 -17.76 -25.30
CA LEU A 127 -20.58 -16.30 -25.29
C LEU A 127 -20.10 -15.71 -26.62
N ARG A 128 -19.10 -16.34 -27.28
CA ARG A 128 -18.66 -15.93 -28.63
C ARG A 128 -19.73 -16.17 -29.70
N ARG A 129 -20.57 -17.20 -29.55
CA ARG A 129 -21.70 -17.48 -30.46
C ARG A 129 -22.84 -16.48 -30.26
N LEU A 130 -23.18 -16.14 -29.02
CA LEU A 130 -24.16 -15.11 -28.69
C LEU A 130 -23.73 -13.72 -29.17
N ALA A 131 -22.47 -13.34 -28.97
CA ALA A 131 -21.92 -12.08 -29.45
C ALA A 131 -21.96 -11.97 -30.99
N ARG A 132 -21.63 -13.05 -31.72
CA ARG A 132 -21.74 -13.09 -33.19
C ARG A 132 -23.19 -13.06 -33.68
N ALA A 133 -24.12 -13.71 -32.98
CA ALA A 133 -25.53 -13.67 -33.31
C ALA A 133 -26.12 -12.25 -33.12
N ALA A 134 -25.77 -11.58 -32.03
CA ALA A 134 -26.17 -10.19 -31.77
C ALA A 134 -25.61 -9.21 -32.80
N LEU A 135 -24.33 -9.35 -33.18
CA LEU A 135 -23.70 -8.53 -34.23
C LEU A 135 -24.35 -8.70 -35.61
N ARG A 136 -24.76 -9.93 -35.96
CA ARG A 136 -25.47 -10.21 -37.22
C ARG A 136 -26.91 -9.69 -37.22
N ALA A 137 -27.58 -9.71 -36.08
CA ALA A 137 -28.92 -9.13 -35.94
C ALA A 137 -28.89 -7.60 -36.09
N PHE A 138 -27.87 -6.95 -35.51
CA PHE A 138 -27.69 -5.49 -35.60
C PHE A 138 -27.32 -5.02 -37.02
N ALA A 139 -26.50 -5.79 -37.75
CA ALA A 139 -26.14 -5.48 -39.14
C ALA A 139 -27.29 -5.66 -40.15
N ARG A 140 -28.41 -6.26 -39.75
CA ARG A 140 -29.60 -6.49 -40.60
C ARG A 140 -30.66 -5.39 -40.49
N TRP A 141 -30.46 -4.41 -39.60
CA TRP A 141 -31.36 -3.30 -39.30
C TRP A 141 -30.77 -1.94 -39.72
N ARG A 142 -29.89 -1.95 -40.72
CA ARG A 142 -29.30 -0.77 -41.34
C ARG A 142 -29.36 -0.93 -42.84
#